data_AF-A0A9N9NKY5-F1
#
_entry.id   AF-A0A9N9NKY5-F1
#
_cell.length_a   1.000
_cell.length_b   1.000
_cell.length_c   1.000
_cell.angle_alpha   90.00
_cell.angle_beta   90.00
_cell.angle_gamma   90.00
#
_symmetry.space_group_name_H-M   'P 1'
#
loop_
_entity.id
_entity.type
_entity.pdbx_description
1 polymer ?
#
loop_
_entity_poly.entity_id
_entity_poly.type
_entity_poly.pdbx_seq_one_letter_code
_entity_poly.pdbx_strand_id
1 'polypeptide(L)'
;ITPCSISNTASSSNEMSEDIEGFVSTHEALKTIFPQASNEEITKYEKQLSSVKIFDSVLIITSNQAWINQHDLLTYYRVMDAFATNSLQNRYRDENSCYIFYFETLTELYTVCNNILALFPNTFFVSSLLQAQYSNTQLHLVEMA
;
A
#
# COMPACT_ATOMS: atom_id res chain seq x y z
N ILE A 1 49.87 -20.66 48.42
CA ILE A 1 50.50 -19.65 47.54
C ILE A 1 49.43 -19.14 46.59
N THR A 2 48.85 -17.98 46.87
CA THR A 2 48.19 -17.08 45.90
C THR A 2 49.25 -16.07 45.40
N PRO A 3 49.00 -15.24 44.37
CA PRO A 3 48.29 -15.42 43.09
C PRO A 3 49.18 -14.94 41.90
N CYS A 4 48.76 -15.17 40.65
CA CYS A 4 49.18 -14.30 39.54
C CYS A 4 47.93 -13.67 38.91
N SER A 5 47.76 -12.38 39.21
CA SER A 5 46.93 -11.43 38.48
C SER A 5 47.65 -10.96 37.21
N ILE A 6 46.95 -10.13 36.42
CA ILE A 6 47.34 -9.36 35.21
C ILE A 6 46.68 -9.97 33.97
N SER A 7 45.79 -9.31 33.23
CA SER A 7 45.20 -7.96 33.32
C SER A 7 44.02 -7.87 32.37
N ASN A 8 43.05 -7.01 32.70
CA ASN A 8 41.96 -6.59 31.83
C ASN A 8 42.48 -6.22 30.43
N THR A 9 41.94 -6.85 29.41
CA THR A 9 41.65 -6.18 28.14
C THR A 9 40.14 -6.25 27.96
N ALA A 10 39.52 -5.07 27.99
CA ALA A 10 38.13 -4.92 27.65
C ALA A 10 37.93 -5.38 26.20
N SER A 11 37.41 -6.59 26.00
CA SER A 11 36.72 -6.91 24.75
C SER A 11 35.30 -6.40 24.91
N SER A 12 35.13 -5.18 24.42
CA SER A 12 33.84 -4.57 24.08
C SER A 12 32.90 -5.65 23.55
N SER A 13 31.83 -5.93 24.28
CA SER A 13 30.71 -6.73 23.80
C SER A 13 30.02 -5.93 22.70
N ASN A 14 30.60 -6.00 21.51
CA ASN A 14 30.04 -5.52 20.28
C ASN A 14 29.49 -6.75 19.59
N GLU A 15 28.20 -7.05 19.77
CA GLU A 15 27.41 -7.96 18.93
C GLU A 15 26.00 -8.08 19.52
N MET A 16 25.14 -7.12 19.17
CA MET A 16 23.74 -7.35 18.78
C MET A 16 23.10 -5.99 18.41
N SER A 17 23.65 -5.34 17.38
CA SER A 17 22.94 -4.30 16.64
C SER A 17 23.09 -4.63 15.18
N GLU A 18 22.52 -5.76 14.78
CA GLU A 18 22.24 -6.00 13.37
C GLU A 18 21.22 -4.93 12.96
N ASP A 19 21.75 -3.93 12.26
CA ASP A 19 21.10 -3.04 11.32
C ASP A 19 19.62 -3.36 11.08
N ILE A 20 18.73 -2.66 11.81
CA ILE A 20 17.38 -2.43 11.31
C ILE A 20 17.54 -1.46 10.14
N GLU A 21 17.91 -2.03 8.99
CA GLU A 21 17.87 -1.41 7.68
C GLU A 21 16.54 -0.67 7.56
N GLY A 22 16.64 0.65 7.34
CA GLY A 22 15.61 1.62 7.66
C GLY A 22 14.24 1.32 7.06
N PHE A 23 13.30 0.89 7.92
CA PHE A 23 11.89 0.87 7.56
C PHE A 23 11.45 2.29 7.22
N VAL A 24 11.07 2.50 5.96
CA VAL A 24 10.43 3.73 5.50
C VAL A 24 9.11 3.86 6.25
N SER A 25 8.85 5.01 6.88
CA SER A 25 7.58 5.24 7.57
C SER A 25 6.42 5.24 6.56
N THR A 26 5.21 4.92 7.02
CA THR A 26 4.00 4.98 6.18
C THR A 26 3.85 6.34 5.50
N HIS A 27 4.15 7.43 6.21
CA HIS A 27 4.17 8.78 5.68
C HIS A 27 5.13 8.96 4.48
N GLU A 28 6.38 8.50 4.60
CA GLU A 28 7.37 8.62 3.53
C GLU A 28 7.08 7.67 2.36
N ALA A 29 6.49 6.51 2.63
CA ALA A 29 5.98 5.62 1.59
C ALA A 29 4.83 6.27 0.80
N LEU A 30 3.88 6.92 1.50
CA LEU A 30 2.76 7.63 0.87
C LEU A 30 3.23 8.80 0.00
N LYS A 31 4.25 9.57 0.43
CA LYS A 31 4.86 10.60 -0.42
C LYS A 31 5.51 10.03 -1.67
N THR A 32 6.06 8.82 -1.58
CA THR A 32 6.65 8.15 -2.75
C THR A 32 5.58 7.72 -3.74
N ILE A 33 4.44 7.20 -3.25
CA ILE A 33 3.31 6.76 -4.07
C ILE A 33 2.54 7.95 -4.66
N PHE A 34 2.36 9.02 -3.89
CA PHE A 34 1.62 10.23 -4.25
C PHE A 34 2.53 11.47 -4.19
N PRO A 35 3.52 11.60 -5.09
CA PRO A 35 4.50 12.69 -5.02
C PRO A 35 3.89 14.08 -5.26
N GLN A 36 2.66 14.15 -5.78
CA GLN A 36 1.93 15.39 -6.02
C GLN A 36 0.91 15.72 -4.93
N ALA A 37 0.70 14.82 -3.95
CA ALA A 37 -0.23 15.08 -2.86
C ALA A 37 0.36 16.09 -1.87
N SER A 38 -0.50 16.95 -1.35
CA SER A 38 -0.18 17.87 -0.25
C SER A 38 0.11 17.11 1.04
N ASN A 39 0.83 17.73 1.98
CA ASN A 39 1.05 17.13 3.30
C ASN A 39 -0.27 16.88 4.05
N GLU A 40 -1.30 17.72 3.85
CA GLU A 40 -2.63 17.47 4.41
C GLU A 40 -3.27 16.19 3.85
N GLU A 41 -3.16 15.95 2.54
CA GLU A 41 -3.66 14.72 1.91
C GLU A 41 -2.87 13.50 2.38
N ILE A 42 -1.54 13.58 2.45
CA ILE A 42 -0.69 12.50 2.99
C ILE A 42 -1.09 12.17 4.43
N THR A 43 -1.31 13.18 5.28
CA THR A 43 -1.76 12.98 6.66
C THR A 43 -3.14 12.31 6.72
N LYS A 44 -4.05 12.68 5.80
CA LYS A 44 -5.36 12.02 5.68
C LYS A 44 -5.20 10.55 5.33
N TYR A 45 -4.37 10.22 4.33
CA TYR A 45 -4.11 8.85 3.90
C TYR A 45 -3.44 8.02 4.98
N GLU A 46 -2.48 8.59 5.71
CA GLU A 46 -1.82 7.94 6.84
C GLU A 46 -2.82 7.61 7.94
N LYS A 47 -3.70 8.56 8.29
CA LYS A 47 -4.78 8.32 9.25
C LYS A 47 -5.72 7.21 8.78
N GLN A 48 -6.07 7.22 7.49
CA GLN A 48 -6.89 6.18 6.86
C GLN A 48 -6.21 4.81 7.04
N LEU A 49 -4.92 4.67 6.71
CA LEU A 49 -4.18 3.42 6.87
C LEU A 49 -4.04 2.99 8.34
N SER A 50 -3.93 3.94 9.27
CA SER A 50 -3.83 3.63 10.70
C SER A 50 -5.10 3.02 11.30
N SER A 51 -6.26 3.15 10.64
CA SER A 51 -7.53 2.59 11.08
C SER A 51 -7.78 1.15 10.58
N VAL A 52 -6.92 0.68 9.67
CA VAL A 52 -7.00 -0.66 9.07
C VAL A 52 -6.67 -1.72 10.10
N LYS A 53 -7.49 -2.77 10.19
CA LYS A 53 -7.20 -3.86 11.12
C LYS A 53 -6.06 -4.70 10.57
N ILE A 54 -5.27 -5.26 11.49
CA ILE A 54 -4.26 -6.25 11.15
C ILE A 54 -4.95 -7.37 10.35
N PHE A 55 -4.35 -7.74 9.21
CA PHE A 55 -4.85 -8.69 8.19
C PHE A 55 -5.91 -8.20 7.20
N ASP A 56 -6.46 -7.00 7.36
CA ASP A 56 -7.30 -6.40 6.31
C ASP A 56 -6.41 -6.08 5.09
N SER A 57 -6.97 -6.27 3.89
CA SER A 57 -6.26 -6.00 2.64
C SER A 57 -6.49 -4.56 2.20
N VAL A 58 -5.42 -3.91 1.73
CA VAL A 58 -5.46 -2.53 1.23
C VAL A 58 -5.12 -2.52 -0.25
N LEU A 59 -5.93 -1.85 -1.06
CA LEU A 59 -5.60 -1.51 -2.44
C LEU A 59 -5.33 -0.01 -2.54
N ILE A 60 -4.16 0.35 -3.06
CA ILE A 60 -3.79 1.73 -3.36
C ILE A 60 -3.74 1.89 -4.88
N ILE A 61 -4.54 2.82 -5.42
CA ILE A 61 -4.59 3.16 -6.84
C ILE A 61 -4.11 4.59 -7.03
N THR A 62 -3.15 4.79 -7.93
CA THR A 62 -2.71 6.12 -8.37
C THR A 62 -3.41 6.51 -9.65
N SER A 63 -3.73 7.80 -9.80
CA SER A 63 -4.35 8.33 -11.01
C SER A 63 -3.41 8.21 -12.21
N ASN A 64 -3.87 7.61 -13.31
CA ASN A 64 -3.16 7.60 -14.58
C ASN A 64 -3.70 8.70 -15.49
N GLN A 65 -3.00 9.84 -15.57
CA GLN A 65 -3.45 10.99 -16.36
C GLN A 65 -3.58 10.68 -17.86
N ALA A 66 -2.72 9.82 -18.42
CA ALA A 66 -2.83 9.44 -19.83
C ALA A 66 -4.12 8.65 -20.10
N TRP A 67 -4.48 7.75 -19.18
CA TRP A 67 -5.73 7.00 -19.25
C TRP A 67 -6.95 7.92 -19.08
N ILE A 68 -6.91 8.82 -18.10
CA ILE A 68 -7.97 9.84 -17.88
C ILE A 68 -8.16 10.69 -19.14
N ASN A 69 -7.08 11.09 -19.82
CA ASN A 69 -7.18 11.87 -21.05
C ASN A 69 -7.81 11.08 -22.22
N GLN A 70 -7.71 9.75 -22.22
CA GLN A 70 -8.29 8.88 -23.24
C GLN A 70 -9.77 8.53 -22.97
N HIS A 71 -10.14 8.43 -21.69
CA HIS A 71 -11.44 7.91 -21.26
C HIS A 71 -12.31 8.90 -20.49
N ASP A 72 -11.82 10.13 -20.29
CA ASP A 72 -12.40 11.21 -19.50
C ASP A 72 -12.40 11.02 -17.96
N LEU A 73 -12.50 12.14 -17.26
CA LEU A 73 -12.46 12.22 -15.80
C LEU A 73 -13.72 11.63 -15.15
N LEU A 74 -14.87 11.70 -15.81
CA LEU A 74 -16.12 11.15 -15.29
C LEU A 74 -16.07 9.63 -15.25
N THR A 75 -15.52 9.01 -16.30
CA THR A 75 -15.32 7.56 -16.36
C THR A 75 -14.33 7.10 -15.31
N TYR A 76 -13.25 7.84 -15.06
CA TYR A 76 -12.33 7.57 -13.96
C TYR A 76 -13.05 7.51 -12.60
N TYR A 77 -13.85 8.53 -12.28
CA TYR A 77 -14.58 8.55 -11.00
C TYR A 77 -15.63 7.44 -10.90
N ARG A 78 -16.26 7.05 -12.01
CA ARG A 78 -17.17 5.88 -12.02
C ARG A 78 -16.46 4.59 -11.65
N VAL A 79 -15.20 4.40 -12.08
CA VAL A 79 -14.43 3.21 -11.69
C VAL A 79 -14.02 3.27 -10.23
N MET A 80 -13.58 4.44 -9.73
CA MET A 80 -13.25 4.60 -8.30
C MET A 80 -14.47 4.38 -7.41
N ASP A 81 -15.63 4.90 -7.79
CA ASP A 81 -16.90 4.65 -7.10
C ASP A 81 -17.29 3.17 -7.13
N ALA A 82 -17.03 2.47 -8.24
CA ALA A 82 -17.22 1.03 -8.32
C ALA A 82 -16.30 0.27 -7.35
N PHE A 83 -15.01 0.63 -7.22
CA PHE A 83 -14.13 0.05 -6.19
C PHE A 83 -14.67 0.32 -4.78
N ALA A 84 -15.11 1.55 -4.53
CA ALA A 84 -15.60 1.95 -3.21
C ALA A 84 -16.89 1.22 -2.80
N THR A 85 -17.76 0.87 -3.75
CA THR A 85 -19.13 0.42 -3.47
C THR A 85 -19.49 -0.98 -3.95
N ASN A 86 -18.65 -1.66 -4.74
CA ASN A 86 -18.99 -2.97 -5.33
C ASN A 86 -19.45 -3.96 -4.24
N SER A 87 -20.65 -4.54 -4.42
CA SER A 87 -21.26 -5.50 -3.51
C SER A 87 -21.51 -4.98 -2.07
N LEU A 88 -21.44 -3.67 -1.84
CA LEU A 88 -21.77 -3.04 -0.56
C LEU A 88 -23.14 -2.34 -0.61
N GLN A 89 -23.80 -2.28 0.54
CA GLN A 89 -25.01 -1.48 0.74
C GLN A 89 -24.69 -0.34 1.71
N ASN A 90 -24.81 0.91 1.25
CA ASN A 90 -24.62 2.13 2.06
C ASN A 90 -23.28 2.21 2.80
N ARG A 91 -22.21 1.65 2.22
CA ARG A 91 -20.85 1.68 2.75
C ARG A 91 -19.85 1.96 1.63
N TYR A 92 -18.75 2.60 2.00
CA TYR A 92 -17.64 2.94 1.11
C TYR A 92 -16.35 2.38 1.70
N ARG A 93 -15.49 1.84 0.83
CA ARG A 93 -14.19 1.26 1.23
C ARG A 93 -13.07 2.30 1.37
N ASP A 94 -13.30 3.54 0.99
CA ASP A 94 -12.22 4.48 0.68
C ASP A 94 -12.21 5.75 1.53
N GLU A 95 -13.14 5.89 2.48
CA GLU A 95 -13.35 7.10 3.26
C GLU A 95 -13.42 8.39 2.39
N ASN A 96 -13.96 8.27 1.16
CA ASN A 96 -13.98 9.33 0.15
C ASN A 96 -12.58 9.82 -0.27
N SER A 97 -11.58 8.94 -0.28
CA SER A 97 -10.25 9.24 -0.82
C SER A 97 -10.18 9.03 -2.33
N CYS A 98 -10.93 8.08 -2.90
CA CYS A 98 -10.82 7.58 -4.27
C CYS A 98 -9.46 6.95 -4.62
N TYR A 99 -8.57 6.72 -3.66
CA TYR A 99 -7.22 6.20 -3.91
C TYR A 99 -6.86 4.99 -3.05
N ILE A 100 -7.38 4.93 -1.82
CA ILE A 100 -7.04 3.87 -0.85
C ILE A 100 -8.33 3.15 -0.50
N PHE A 101 -8.40 1.85 -0.75
CA PHE A 101 -9.59 1.03 -0.57
C PHE A 101 -9.30 -0.14 0.38
N TYR A 102 -10.23 -0.38 1.31
CA TYR A 102 -10.14 -1.44 2.32
C TYR A 102 -11.02 -2.64 2.01
N PHE A 103 -10.47 -3.83 2.27
CA PHE A 103 -11.16 -5.10 2.11
C PHE A 103 -10.91 -5.95 3.34
N GLU A 104 -11.96 -6.60 3.84
CA GLU A 104 -11.86 -7.47 5.02
C GLU A 104 -11.00 -8.71 4.73
N THR A 105 -10.92 -9.10 3.46
CA THR A 105 -10.12 -10.25 3.03
C THR A 105 -9.51 -10.03 1.64
N LEU A 106 -8.43 -10.75 1.38
CA LEU A 106 -7.82 -10.81 0.06
C LEU A 106 -8.79 -11.38 -0.99
N THR A 107 -9.65 -12.32 -0.60
CA THR A 107 -10.71 -12.87 -1.46
C THR A 107 -11.72 -11.81 -1.90
N GLU A 108 -12.11 -10.92 -0.98
CA GLU A 108 -12.98 -9.80 -1.30
C GLU A 108 -12.31 -8.85 -2.29
N LEU A 109 -11.05 -8.46 -2.04
CA LEU A 109 -10.25 -7.63 -2.95
C LEU A 109 -10.24 -8.20 -4.37
N TYR A 110 -9.87 -9.46 -4.54
CA TYR A 110 -9.82 -10.09 -5.87
C TYR A 110 -11.20 -10.20 -6.52
N THR A 111 -12.25 -10.46 -5.74
CA THR A 111 -13.62 -10.51 -6.25
C THR A 111 -14.04 -9.15 -6.80
N VAL A 112 -13.78 -8.07 -6.07
CA VAL A 112 -14.08 -6.71 -6.50
C VAL A 112 -13.27 -6.33 -7.75
N CYS A 113 -11.98 -6.64 -7.79
CA CYS A 113 -11.15 -6.43 -8.97
C CYS A 113 -11.73 -7.13 -10.21
N ASN A 114 -12.11 -8.42 -10.09
CA ASN A 114 -12.68 -9.18 -11.20
C ASN A 114 -14.02 -8.61 -11.67
N ASN A 115 -14.89 -8.19 -10.74
CA ASN A 115 -16.17 -7.57 -11.08
C ASN A 115 -15.97 -6.25 -11.85
N ILE A 116 -15.02 -5.43 -11.41
CA ILE A 116 -14.73 -4.13 -12.04
C ILE A 116 -14.11 -4.33 -13.43
N LEU A 117 -13.24 -5.31 -13.60
CA LEU A 117 -12.70 -5.67 -14.91
C LEU A 117 -13.77 -6.14 -15.90
N ALA A 118 -14.79 -6.84 -15.40
CA ALA A 118 -15.93 -7.26 -16.23
C ALA A 118 -16.81 -6.07 -16.65
N LEU A 119 -16.99 -5.08 -15.78
CA LEU A 119 -17.79 -3.88 -16.05
C LEU A 119 -17.05 -2.84 -16.89
N PHE A 120 -15.74 -2.71 -16.68
CA PHE A 120 -14.91 -1.74 -17.33
C PHE A 120 -13.63 -2.40 -17.86
N PRO A 121 -13.71 -3.07 -19.02
CA PRO A 121 -12.56 -3.75 -19.60
C PRO A 121 -11.43 -2.77 -19.90
N ASN A 122 -10.18 -3.18 -19.66
CA ASN A 122 -8.96 -2.38 -19.87
C ASN A 122 -8.81 -1.12 -19.02
N THR A 123 -9.64 -0.92 -17.98
CA THR A 123 -9.51 0.23 -17.07
C THR A 123 -8.27 0.17 -16.19
N PHE A 124 -7.99 -1.02 -15.65
CA PHE A 124 -6.88 -1.24 -14.73
C PHE A 124 -6.37 -2.66 -14.91
N PHE A 125 -5.47 -2.90 -15.87
CA PHE A 125 -4.74 -4.17 -15.89
C PHE A 125 -3.23 -3.93 -15.78
N VAL A 126 -2.73 -4.29 -14.61
CA VAL A 126 -1.41 -4.87 -14.42
C VAL A 126 -1.36 -6.13 -15.29
N SER A 127 -0.67 -6.02 -16.43
CA SER A 127 -0.46 -7.08 -17.44
C SER A 127 -0.35 -8.48 -16.82
N SER A 128 -0.85 -9.50 -17.51
CA SER A 128 -0.66 -10.92 -17.13
C SER A 128 0.82 -11.31 -16.97
N LEU A 129 1.75 -10.49 -17.46
CA LEU A 129 3.20 -10.56 -17.23
C LEU A 129 3.64 -10.21 -15.79
N LEU A 130 2.86 -9.39 -15.07
CA LEU A 130 3.07 -9.03 -13.65
C LEU A 130 2.50 -10.08 -12.68
N GLN A 131 1.49 -10.86 -13.11
CA GLN A 131 0.96 -12.02 -12.38
C GLN A 131 1.93 -13.21 -12.34
N ALA A 132 2.90 -13.28 -13.25
CA ALA A 132 3.79 -14.43 -13.39
C ALA A 132 5.22 -14.20 -12.88
N GLN A 133 5.65 -12.96 -12.60
CA GLN A 133 7.08 -12.71 -12.38
C GLN A 133 7.50 -11.54 -11.47
N TYR A 134 6.70 -10.49 -11.28
CA TYR A 134 7.14 -9.17 -10.74
C TYR A 134 8.63 -8.84 -11.00
N SER A 135 8.97 -8.43 -12.22
CA SER A 135 10.25 -7.76 -12.47
C SER A 135 9.98 -6.32 -12.88
N ASN A 136 9.82 -5.47 -11.86
CA ASN A 136 9.95 -4.01 -11.91
C ASN A 136 8.82 -3.23 -12.60
N THR A 137 7.73 -2.94 -11.89
CA THR A 137 7.19 -1.58 -11.59
C THR A 137 5.92 -1.74 -10.73
N GLN A 138 5.77 -0.83 -9.77
CA GLN A 138 5.06 -0.94 -8.49
C GLN A 138 3.53 -1.16 -8.53
N LEU A 139 3.10 -2.27 -7.93
CA LEU A 139 1.94 -2.30 -7.03
C LEU A 139 2.50 -2.46 -5.62
N HIS A 140 2.33 -1.45 -4.76
CA HIS A 140 2.68 -1.57 -3.34
C HIS A 140 1.53 -2.25 -2.61
N LEU A 141 1.58 -3.57 -2.49
CA LEU A 141 0.84 -4.28 -1.44
C LEU A 141 1.64 -4.07 -0.14
N VAL A 142 1.13 -3.22 0.75
CA VAL A 142 1.70 -3.06 2.09
C VAL A 142 0.97 -4.04 3.01
N GLU A 143 1.62 -5.16 3.33
CA GLU A 143 1.20 -5.99 4.46
C GLU A 143 1.69 -5.30 5.74
N MET A 144 0.76 -4.90 6.61
CA MET A 144 1.09 -4.41 7.94
C MET A 144 1.09 -5.60 8.91
N ALA A 145 2.27 -5.89 9.46
CA ALA A 145 2.51 -6.90 10.50
C ALA A 145 2.12 -6.40 11.89
#